data_AF-A0AAU9T0E9-F1
#
_entry.id   AF-A0AAU9T0E9-F1
#
_cell.length_a   1.000
_cell.length_b   1.000
_cell.length_c   1.000
_cell.angle_alpha   90.00
_cell.angle_beta   90.00
_cell.angle_gamma   90.00
#
_symmetry.space_group_name_H-M   'P 1'
#
loop_
_entity.id
_entity.type
_entity.pdbx_description
1 polymer ?
#
loop_
_entity_poly.entity_id
_entity_poly.type
_entity_poly.pdbx_seq_one_letter_code
_entity_poly.pdbx_strand_id
1 'polypeptide(L)'
;MVYVKSQIPNDVSIQVDDITFQAHKFPLISKCGYISNIELQPSASENGYHLKLENLPGGAETFETILKFCYGLPLDLNPHNVAPLRCASEYLYMTEELILVHDLYMTEDGNLISKTDAFITFVVLASWRDTLTILRSCANLSPWAENLQIVRRCCDLLAWKACNDDNNIPEDGASDERCLYNDIATLRIDHFMRVITTVKARRAKPEITCKIIIKYAEKWLPLIDEDLEGVRGHGLGKSELKFSVNNREKTEESSLGCEEQKGIIESLVSVLPPQHGTISCHFLLRLLKTAIVYSASPALISDLEKRVGMLLEDANRRCQKMLGNAMMVFTEQLICFSRPILYYQSMIEEDCAKQ
;
A
#
# COMPACT_ATOMS: atom_id res chain seq x y z
N MET A 1 -29.43 -12.97 -7.97
CA MET A 1 -30.28 -13.25 -6.80
C MET A 1 -29.72 -14.47 -6.07
N VAL A 2 -29.58 -14.39 -4.75
CA VAL A 2 -29.10 -15.47 -3.87
C VAL A 2 -30.21 -15.80 -2.89
N TYR A 3 -30.45 -17.10 -2.62
CA TYR A 3 -31.53 -17.56 -1.75
C TYR A 3 -30.97 -18.39 -0.59
N VAL A 4 -31.42 -18.09 0.64
CA VAL A 4 -31.23 -19.02 1.76
C VAL A 4 -32.20 -20.18 1.62
N LYS A 5 -31.70 -21.43 1.66
CA LYS A 5 -32.54 -22.63 1.61
C LYS A 5 -33.20 -22.87 2.97
N SER A 6 -34.52 -22.76 3.02
CA SER A 6 -35.33 -22.98 4.23
C SER A 6 -36.64 -23.68 3.85
N GLN A 7 -37.30 -24.29 4.84
CA GLN A 7 -38.68 -24.78 4.70
C GLN A 7 -39.72 -23.65 4.85
N ILE A 8 -39.29 -22.48 5.33
CA ILE A 8 -40.10 -21.28 5.53
C ILE A 8 -39.82 -20.31 4.37
N PRO A 9 -40.85 -19.65 3.78
CA PRO A 9 -40.64 -18.60 2.78
C PRO A 9 -39.72 -17.48 3.30
N ASN A 10 -38.93 -16.89 2.40
CA ASN A 10 -38.17 -15.68 2.71
C ASN A 10 -39.13 -14.49 2.86
N ASP A 11 -38.92 -13.66 3.88
CA ASP A 11 -39.77 -12.50 4.22
C ASP A 11 -39.04 -11.15 4.07
N VAL A 12 -37.73 -11.18 3.78
CA VAL A 12 -36.93 -9.98 3.50
C VAL A 12 -35.99 -10.17 2.31
N SER A 13 -36.00 -9.15 1.44
CA SER A 13 -35.13 -8.99 0.28
C SER A 13 -34.11 -7.89 0.57
N ILE A 14 -32.82 -8.22 0.59
CA ILE A 14 -31.73 -7.26 0.82
C ILE A 14 -30.91 -7.09 -0.45
N GLN A 15 -30.84 -5.88 -1.00
CA GLN A 15 -29.96 -5.54 -2.10
C GLN A 15 -28.63 -4.99 -1.57
N VAL A 16 -27.53 -5.58 -2.02
CA VAL A 16 -26.16 -5.07 -1.84
C VAL A 16 -25.52 -5.05 -3.23
N ASP A 17 -25.02 -3.88 -3.65
CA ASP A 17 -24.54 -3.66 -5.01
C ASP A 17 -25.62 -4.11 -6.06
N ASP A 18 -25.22 -4.93 -7.03
CA ASP A 18 -26.11 -5.54 -8.04
C ASP A 18 -26.70 -6.90 -7.59
N ILE A 19 -26.51 -7.32 -6.33
CA ILE A 19 -26.92 -8.62 -5.82
C ILE A 19 -28.05 -8.50 -4.79
N THR A 20 -29.20 -9.11 -5.11
CA THR A 20 -30.31 -9.29 -4.17
C THR A 20 -30.19 -10.62 -3.43
N PHE A 21 -30.23 -10.57 -2.10
CA PHE A 21 -30.26 -11.69 -1.16
C PHE A 21 -31.68 -11.86 -0.61
N GLN A 22 -32.22 -13.07 -0.68
CA GLN A 22 -33.52 -13.44 -0.12
C GLN A 22 -33.30 -14.22 1.17
N ALA A 23 -33.79 -13.67 2.29
CA ALA A 23 -33.49 -14.11 3.64
C ALA A 23 -34.71 -14.02 4.58
N HIS A 24 -34.47 -14.31 5.86
CA HIS A 24 -35.46 -14.27 6.94
C HIS A 24 -35.13 -13.11 7.90
N LYS A 25 -36.14 -12.34 8.30
CA LYS A 25 -36.02 -11.13 9.13
C LYS A 25 -35.43 -11.41 10.52
N PHE A 26 -35.83 -12.52 11.15
CA PHE A 26 -35.44 -12.82 12.54
C PHE A 26 -33.92 -13.08 12.74
N PRO A 27 -33.24 -13.96 11.97
CA PRO A 27 -31.79 -14.16 12.07
C PRO A 27 -30.94 -12.91 11.85
N LEU A 28 -31.48 -11.91 11.14
CA LEU A 28 -30.80 -10.64 10.89
C LEU A 28 -30.97 -9.67 12.06
N ILE A 29 -32.21 -9.46 12.52
CA ILE A 29 -32.52 -8.50 13.60
C ILE A 29 -31.83 -8.88 14.92
N SER A 30 -31.67 -10.17 15.23
CA SER A 30 -30.98 -10.62 16.45
C SER A 30 -29.47 -10.32 16.49
N LYS A 31 -28.84 -10.02 15.35
CA LYS A 31 -27.37 -9.86 15.22
C LYS A 31 -26.92 -8.58 14.50
N CYS A 32 -27.84 -7.83 13.90
CA CYS A 32 -27.55 -6.62 13.13
C CYS A 32 -28.40 -5.44 13.62
N GLY A 33 -27.76 -4.52 14.36
CA GLY A 33 -28.42 -3.32 14.88
C GLY A 33 -28.94 -2.39 13.80
N TYR A 34 -28.25 -2.31 12.66
CA TYR A 34 -28.70 -1.52 11.53
C TYR A 34 -30.06 -1.98 11.01
N ILE A 35 -30.28 -3.30 10.86
CA ILE A 35 -31.55 -3.86 10.40
C ILE A 35 -32.61 -3.84 11.51
N SER A 36 -32.21 -4.04 12.77
CA SER A 36 -33.11 -3.95 13.93
C SER A 36 -33.73 -2.56 14.11
N ASN A 37 -32.93 -1.51 13.90
CA ASN A 37 -33.34 -0.11 14.10
C ASN A 37 -34.07 0.50 12.88
N ILE A 38 -34.15 -0.19 11.75
CA ILE A 38 -34.85 0.29 10.56
C ILE A 38 -36.31 -0.16 10.61
N GLU A 39 -37.23 0.81 10.52
CA GLU A 39 -38.66 0.56 10.36
C GLU A 39 -38.95 0.05 8.94
N LEU A 40 -38.77 -1.26 8.76
CA LEU A 40 -38.98 -1.96 7.49
C LEU A 40 -40.43 -1.78 7.02
N GLN A 41 -40.60 -1.00 5.96
CA GLN A 41 -41.91 -0.77 5.33
C GLN A 41 -42.31 -1.99 4.48
N PRO A 42 -43.57 -2.46 4.53
CA PRO A 42 -44.05 -3.53 3.65
C PRO A 42 -43.96 -3.09 2.18
N SER A 43 -43.45 -3.95 1.30
CA SER A 43 -43.48 -3.64 -0.13
C SER A 43 -44.91 -3.72 -0.68
N ALA A 44 -45.31 -2.79 -1.54
CA ALA A 44 -46.70 -2.70 -2.02
C ALA A 44 -47.09 -3.80 -3.04
N SER A 45 -46.15 -4.64 -3.45
CA SER A 45 -46.32 -5.62 -4.55
C SER A 45 -45.90 -7.06 -4.20
N GLU A 46 -45.10 -7.28 -3.15
CA GLU A 46 -44.67 -8.61 -2.71
C GLU A 46 -44.83 -8.75 -1.19
N ASN A 47 -45.06 -9.98 -0.73
CA ASN A 47 -45.48 -10.30 0.64
C ASN A 47 -44.30 -10.28 1.65
N GLY A 48 -43.42 -9.27 1.55
CA GLY A 48 -42.18 -9.14 2.31
C GLY A 48 -41.60 -7.72 2.32
N TYR A 49 -40.48 -7.56 3.02
CA TYR A 49 -39.76 -6.30 3.20
C TYR A 49 -38.62 -6.17 2.20
N HIS A 50 -38.39 -4.96 1.66
CA HIS A 50 -37.23 -4.69 0.80
C HIS A 50 -36.30 -3.67 1.46
N LEU A 51 -35.01 -4.00 1.54
CA LEU A 51 -33.96 -3.14 2.09
C LEU A 51 -32.80 -3.05 1.08
N LYS A 52 -32.22 -1.86 0.92
CA LYS A 52 -31.00 -1.65 0.13
C LYS A 52 -29.89 -1.16 1.06
N LEU A 53 -28.75 -1.85 1.06
CA LEU A 53 -27.55 -1.43 1.79
C LEU A 53 -26.64 -0.69 0.82
N GLU A 54 -26.52 0.62 0.98
CA GLU A 54 -25.71 1.46 0.09
C GLU A 54 -24.28 1.59 0.61
N ASN A 55 -23.30 1.36 -0.27
CA ASN A 55 -21.86 1.49 0.04
C ASN A 55 -21.39 0.59 1.20
N LEU A 56 -21.90 -0.64 1.29
CA LEU A 56 -21.42 -1.62 2.27
C LEU A 56 -19.94 -1.92 2.00
N PRO A 57 -19.02 -1.71 2.96
CA PRO A 57 -17.60 -1.96 2.73
C PRO A 57 -17.34 -3.45 2.48
N GLY A 58 -16.66 -3.76 1.38
CA GLY A 58 -16.45 -5.15 0.94
C GLY A 58 -17.62 -5.78 0.17
N GLY A 59 -18.70 -5.04 -0.07
CA GLY A 59 -19.79 -5.38 -0.99
C GLY A 59 -20.51 -6.69 -0.70
N ALA A 60 -21.17 -7.21 -1.73
CA ALA A 60 -22.02 -8.40 -1.65
C ALA A 60 -21.30 -9.69 -1.17
N GLU A 61 -20.03 -9.90 -1.48
CA GLU A 61 -19.23 -11.05 -1.01
C GLU A 61 -19.07 -11.04 0.53
N THR A 62 -18.77 -9.86 1.07
CA THR A 62 -18.70 -9.65 2.52
C THR A 62 -20.07 -9.83 3.16
N PHE A 63 -21.14 -9.34 2.52
CA PHE A 63 -22.50 -9.54 2.99
C PHE A 63 -22.93 -11.01 3.03
N GLU A 64 -22.56 -11.84 2.04
CA GLU A 64 -22.86 -13.28 2.06
C GLU A 64 -22.25 -13.96 3.31
N THR A 65 -21.04 -13.55 3.69
CA THR A 65 -20.34 -14.08 4.87
C THR A 65 -20.98 -13.58 6.18
N ILE A 66 -21.44 -12.34 6.21
CA ILE A 66 -22.23 -11.80 7.33
C ILE A 66 -23.58 -12.52 7.44
N LEU A 67 -24.24 -12.82 6.32
CA LEU A 67 -25.48 -13.58 6.29
C LEU A 67 -25.27 -14.97 6.89
N LYS A 68 -24.19 -15.68 6.53
CA LYS A 68 -23.80 -16.96 7.14
C LYS A 68 -23.69 -16.85 8.67
N PHE A 69 -23.02 -15.81 9.19
CA PHE A 69 -22.95 -15.55 10.64
C PHE A 69 -24.32 -15.29 11.28
N CYS A 70 -25.19 -14.51 10.61
CA CYS A 70 -26.56 -14.25 11.08
C CYS A 70 -27.34 -15.57 11.28
N TYR A 71 -27.24 -16.50 10.32
CA TYR A 71 -27.82 -17.84 10.42
C TYR A 71 -27.07 -18.81 11.35
N GLY A 72 -26.01 -18.39 12.04
CA GLY A 72 -25.25 -19.24 12.98
C GLY A 72 -24.35 -20.27 12.29
N LEU A 73 -24.01 -20.07 11.02
CA LEU A 73 -23.04 -20.90 10.32
C LEU A 73 -21.61 -20.51 10.72
N PRO A 74 -20.65 -21.45 10.73
CA PRO A 74 -19.27 -21.16 11.09
C PRO A 74 -18.63 -20.17 10.10
N LEU A 75 -17.78 -19.30 10.65
CA LEU A 75 -17.01 -18.31 9.89
C LEU A 75 -15.59 -18.81 9.62
N ASP A 76 -15.21 -18.82 8.35
CA ASP A 76 -13.82 -19.02 7.92
C ASP A 76 -13.12 -17.65 7.81
N LEU A 77 -12.56 -17.18 8.92
CA LEU A 77 -11.83 -15.90 8.98
C LEU A 77 -10.40 -16.09 8.45
N ASN A 78 -10.01 -15.22 7.52
CA ASN A 78 -8.67 -15.22 6.93
C ASN A 78 -8.19 -13.79 6.63
N PRO A 79 -6.89 -13.59 6.32
CA PRO A 79 -6.32 -12.25 6.09
C PRO A 79 -6.90 -11.49 4.89
N HIS A 80 -7.63 -12.14 3.98
CA HIS A 80 -8.26 -11.51 2.83
C HIS A 80 -9.67 -10.97 3.15
N ASN A 81 -10.45 -11.69 3.97
CA ASN A 81 -11.84 -11.31 4.28
C ASN A 81 -12.02 -10.54 5.60
N VAL A 82 -11.07 -10.61 6.53
CA VAL A 82 -11.29 -10.08 7.89
C VAL A 82 -11.39 -8.56 7.98
N ALA A 83 -10.64 -7.79 7.17
CA ALA A 83 -10.79 -6.33 7.13
C ALA A 83 -12.13 -5.88 6.51
N PRO A 84 -12.55 -6.39 5.34
CA PRO A 84 -13.90 -6.18 4.83
C PRO A 84 -14.99 -6.51 5.86
N LEU A 85 -14.90 -7.69 6.50
CA LEU A 85 -15.84 -8.11 7.55
C LEU A 85 -15.85 -7.16 8.74
N ARG A 86 -14.68 -6.75 9.26
CA ARG A 86 -14.58 -5.80 10.39
C ARG A 86 -15.17 -4.44 10.04
N CYS A 87 -15.02 -3.98 8.80
CA CYS A 87 -15.63 -2.73 8.32
C CYS A 87 -17.15 -2.85 8.18
N ALA A 88 -17.64 -3.95 7.60
CA ALA A 88 -19.07 -4.16 7.39
C ALA A 88 -19.84 -4.48 8.67
N SER A 89 -19.20 -5.16 9.64
CA SER A 89 -19.78 -5.38 10.97
C SER A 89 -19.95 -4.07 11.76
N GLU A 90 -19.08 -3.07 11.53
CA GLU A 90 -19.23 -1.73 12.08
C GLU A 90 -20.42 -1.00 11.42
N TYR A 91 -20.47 -0.97 10.08
CA TYR A 91 -21.58 -0.40 9.29
C TYR A 91 -22.93 -0.96 9.77
N LEU A 92 -23.00 -2.27 10.01
CA LEU A 92 -24.22 -2.99 10.36
C LEU A 92 -24.53 -2.99 11.87
N TYR A 93 -23.74 -2.28 12.69
CA TYR A 93 -23.85 -2.23 14.15
C TYR A 93 -23.99 -3.63 14.79
N MET A 94 -23.07 -4.54 14.45
CA MET A 94 -23.09 -5.93 14.94
C MET A 94 -22.37 -6.06 16.29
N THR A 95 -22.87 -5.36 17.31
CA THR A 95 -22.30 -5.27 18.66
C THR A 95 -22.88 -6.29 19.63
N GLU A 96 -22.24 -6.46 20.81
CA GLU A 96 -22.72 -7.32 21.90
C GLU A 96 -24.05 -6.84 22.51
N GLU A 97 -24.27 -5.52 22.59
CA GLU A 97 -25.41 -4.92 23.30
C GLU A 97 -26.78 -5.38 22.78
N LEU A 98 -26.88 -5.66 21.48
CA LEU A 98 -28.12 -6.10 20.82
C LEU A 98 -28.39 -7.60 20.98
N ILE A 99 -27.33 -8.40 21.04
CA ILE A 99 -27.42 -9.87 21.20
C ILE A 99 -28.01 -10.20 22.60
N LEU A 100 -27.66 -9.39 23.61
CA LEU A 100 -28.16 -9.53 24.98
C LEU A 100 -29.68 -9.33 25.15
N VAL A 101 -30.37 -8.73 24.18
CA VAL A 101 -31.80 -8.37 24.31
C VAL A 101 -32.73 -9.55 23.97
N HIS A 102 -32.28 -10.50 23.14
CA HIS A 102 -33.13 -11.58 22.62
C HIS A 102 -32.74 -13.00 23.05
N ASP A 103 -31.47 -13.29 23.33
CA ASP A 103 -31.00 -14.63 23.73
C ASP A 103 -30.35 -14.61 25.13
N LEU A 104 -31.19 -14.68 26.18
CA LEU A 104 -30.73 -14.68 27.58
C LEU A 104 -29.89 -15.93 27.96
N TYR A 105 -29.86 -16.94 27.08
CA TYR A 105 -28.97 -18.10 27.12
C TYR A 105 -28.54 -18.41 25.67
N MET A 106 -27.24 -18.65 25.46
CA MET A 106 -26.60 -19.06 24.19
C MET A 106 -26.30 -17.96 23.14
N THR A 107 -25.27 -17.15 23.40
CA THR A 107 -24.24 -16.87 22.36
C THR A 107 -22.84 -17.04 22.94
N GLU A 108 -22.38 -18.29 23.03
CA GLU A 108 -21.00 -18.62 23.43
C GLU A 108 -19.96 -18.13 22.40
N ASP A 109 -20.41 -17.73 21.21
CA ASP A 109 -19.58 -17.25 20.10
C ASP A 109 -19.19 -15.76 20.16
N GLY A 110 -19.95 -14.88 20.85
CA GLY A 110 -19.72 -13.43 20.81
C GLY A 110 -20.03 -12.75 19.47
N ASN A 111 -19.93 -11.42 19.43
CA ASN A 111 -20.34 -10.61 18.26
C ASN A 111 -19.28 -10.58 17.13
N LEU A 112 -19.70 -10.17 15.93
CA LEU A 112 -18.83 -10.18 14.74
C LEU A 112 -17.69 -9.15 14.79
N ILE A 113 -17.92 -7.97 15.38
CA ILE A 113 -16.87 -6.97 15.63
C ILE A 113 -15.78 -7.55 16.54
N SER A 114 -16.17 -8.17 17.66
CA SER A 114 -15.25 -8.80 18.62
C SER A 114 -14.46 -9.95 18.00
N LYS A 115 -15.12 -10.84 17.22
CA LYS A 115 -14.45 -11.92 16.49
C LYS A 115 -13.41 -11.41 15.48
N THR A 116 -13.78 -10.42 14.66
CA THR A 116 -12.90 -9.92 13.61
C THR A 116 -11.75 -9.08 14.17
N ASP A 117 -11.97 -8.25 15.19
CA ASP A 117 -10.88 -7.51 15.84
C ASP A 117 -9.92 -8.43 16.61
N ALA A 118 -10.42 -9.49 17.27
CA ALA A 118 -9.57 -10.50 17.90
C ALA A 118 -8.69 -11.22 16.85
N PHE A 119 -9.25 -11.62 15.71
CA PHE A 119 -8.48 -12.24 14.62
C PHE A 119 -7.41 -11.29 14.06
N ILE A 120 -7.74 -10.02 13.84
CA ILE A 120 -6.75 -9.00 13.44
C ILE A 120 -5.65 -8.87 14.50
N THR A 121 -6.03 -8.80 15.78
CA THR A 121 -5.11 -8.57 16.90
C THR A 121 -4.13 -9.74 17.12
N PHE A 122 -4.64 -10.97 17.17
CA PHE A 122 -3.87 -12.13 17.63
C PHE A 122 -3.32 -13.00 16.50
N VAL A 123 -3.97 -13.03 15.33
CA VAL A 123 -3.53 -13.85 14.18
C VAL A 123 -2.80 -12.98 13.17
N VAL A 124 -3.46 -11.94 12.66
CA VAL A 124 -2.91 -11.14 11.55
C VAL A 124 -1.69 -10.35 11.99
N LEU A 125 -1.76 -9.62 13.11
CA LEU A 125 -0.64 -8.81 13.61
C LEU A 125 0.49 -9.64 14.27
N ALA A 126 0.36 -10.96 14.41
CA ALA A 126 1.51 -11.82 14.69
C ALA A 126 2.38 -12.05 13.43
N SER A 127 1.71 -12.17 12.28
CA SER A 127 2.30 -12.60 11.00
C SER A 127 2.62 -11.43 10.07
N TRP A 128 3.87 -11.37 9.60
CA TRP A 128 4.31 -10.35 8.64
C TRP A 128 3.52 -10.43 7.32
N ARG A 129 3.40 -11.64 6.77
CA ARG A 129 2.74 -11.92 5.49
C ARG A 129 1.25 -11.56 5.55
N ASP A 130 0.59 -11.90 6.64
CA ASP A 130 -0.86 -11.67 6.79
C ASP A 130 -1.15 -10.19 7.03
N THR A 131 -0.24 -9.48 7.72
CA THR A 131 -0.28 -8.01 7.85
C THR A 131 -0.16 -7.31 6.49
N LEU A 132 0.66 -7.81 5.57
CA LEU A 132 0.70 -7.28 4.19
C LEU A 132 -0.57 -7.60 3.41
N THR A 133 -1.10 -8.81 3.56
CA THR A 133 -2.35 -9.23 2.90
C THR A 133 -3.54 -8.38 3.33
N ILE A 134 -3.74 -8.18 4.64
CA ILE A 134 -4.83 -7.33 5.14
C ILE A 134 -4.61 -5.87 4.71
N LEU A 135 -3.38 -5.37 4.73
CA LEU A 135 -3.06 -4.01 4.29
C LEU A 135 -3.40 -3.79 2.81
N ARG A 136 -3.13 -4.79 1.95
CA ARG A 136 -3.59 -4.77 0.54
C ARG A 136 -5.13 -4.79 0.44
N SER A 137 -5.83 -5.57 1.28
CA SER A 137 -7.31 -5.62 1.27
C SER A 137 -7.98 -4.30 1.67
N CYS A 138 -7.35 -3.50 2.53
CA CYS A 138 -7.84 -2.19 2.96
C CYS A 138 -7.93 -1.15 1.82
N ALA A 139 -7.31 -1.42 0.67
CA ALA A 139 -7.20 -0.54 -0.49
C ALA A 139 -8.52 0.10 -0.96
N ASN A 140 -9.63 -0.64 -0.81
CA ASN A 140 -10.97 -0.27 -1.26
C ASN A 140 -11.97 -0.13 -0.10
N LEU A 141 -11.49 -0.04 1.15
CA LEU A 141 -12.30 0.03 2.38
C LEU A 141 -12.30 1.42 3.04
N SER A 142 -11.93 2.47 2.29
CA SER A 142 -11.97 3.85 2.78
C SER A 142 -13.43 4.33 2.93
N PRO A 143 -13.80 5.08 3.98
CA PRO A 143 -12.97 5.52 5.12
C PRO A 143 -12.93 4.52 6.29
N TRP A 144 -13.65 3.40 6.21
CA TRP A 144 -13.85 2.44 7.31
C TRP A 144 -12.54 1.89 7.88
N ALA A 145 -11.64 1.38 7.03
CA ALA A 145 -10.38 0.79 7.48
C ALA A 145 -9.44 1.80 8.16
N GLU A 146 -9.58 3.10 7.83
CA GLU A 146 -8.86 4.20 8.49
C GLU A 146 -9.46 4.52 9.86
N ASN A 147 -10.77 4.74 9.91
CA ASN A 147 -11.48 5.08 11.14
C ASN A 147 -11.29 3.98 12.20
N LEU A 148 -11.36 2.72 11.78
CA LEU A 148 -11.12 1.53 12.60
C LEU A 148 -9.63 1.26 12.91
N GLN A 149 -8.72 2.14 12.48
CA GLN A 149 -7.28 2.07 12.69
C GLN A 149 -6.60 0.79 12.15
N ILE A 150 -7.26 -0.02 11.32
CA ILE A 150 -6.72 -1.28 10.78
C ILE A 150 -5.44 -1.00 10.01
N VAL A 151 -5.50 -0.03 9.08
CA VAL A 151 -4.35 0.36 8.23
C VAL A 151 -3.19 0.87 9.08
N ARG A 152 -3.48 1.69 10.11
CA ARG A 152 -2.48 2.19 11.05
C ARG A 152 -1.80 1.07 11.82
N ARG A 153 -2.56 0.16 12.44
CA ARG A 153 -2.04 -0.99 13.20
C ARG A 153 -1.11 -1.85 12.35
N CYS A 154 -1.45 -2.05 11.08
CA CYS A 154 -0.61 -2.75 10.12
C CYS A 154 0.68 -1.98 9.83
N CYS A 155 0.60 -0.69 9.50
CA CYS A 155 1.78 0.16 9.27
C CYS A 155 2.71 0.23 10.49
N ASP A 156 2.16 0.33 11.71
CA ASP A 156 2.91 0.35 12.97
C ASP A 156 3.69 -0.95 13.20
N LEU A 157 3.10 -2.11 12.88
CA LEU A 157 3.78 -3.41 12.95
C LEU A 157 4.82 -3.60 11.85
N LEU A 158 4.49 -3.27 10.58
CA LEU A 158 5.44 -3.39 9.47
C LEU A 158 6.67 -2.51 9.72
N ALA A 159 6.45 -1.28 10.20
CA ALA A 159 7.52 -0.38 10.60
C ALA A 159 8.30 -0.90 11.82
N TRP A 160 7.63 -1.48 12.83
CA TRP A 160 8.32 -2.08 13.98
C TRP A 160 9.25 -3.22 13.57
N LYS A 161 8.80 -4.13 12.70
CA LYS A 161 9.64 -5.22 12.17
C LYS A 161 10.80 -4.66 11.36
N ALA A 162 10.54 -3.77 10.40
CA ALA A 162 11.57 -3.15 9.57
C ALA A 162 12.63 -2.33 10.34
N CYS A 163 12.27 -1.73 11.49
CA CYS A 163 13.23 -1.00 12.33
C CYS A 163 14.14 -1.89 13.19
N ASN A 164 13.69 -3.10 13.53
CA ASN A 164 14.32 -3.97 14.53
C ASN A 164 15.07 -5.18 13.91
N ASP A 165 15.16 -5.23 12.58
CA ASP A 165 15.63 -6.38 11.81
C ASP A 165 17.14 -6.67 11.95
N ASP A 166 17.88 -5.82 12.67
CA ASP A 166 19.30 -6.04 13.00
C ASP A 166 19.57 -7.32 13.85
N ASN A 167 18.54 -8.04 14.35
CA ASN A 167 18.71 -9.10 15.37
C ASN A 167 17.75 -10.32 15.33
N ASN A 168 16.96 -10.57 14.29
CA ASN A 168 16.08 -11.77 14.25
C ASN A 168 16.18 -12.55 12.94
N ILE A 169 17.31 -13.22 12.73
CA ILE A 169 17.41 -14.33 11.77
C ILE A 169 16.83 -15.59 12.45
N PRO A 170 15.75 -16.21 11.94
CA PRO A 170 15.43 -17.59 12.30
C PRO A 170 16.52 -18.51 11.75
N GLU A 171 17.02 -19.47 12.55
CA GLU A 171 17.93 -20.52 12.08
C GLU A 171 17.20 -21.58 11.21
N ASP A 172 16.57 -21.13 10.12
CA ASP A 172 16.14 -21.99 9.02
C ASP A 172 16.38 -21.30 7.66
N GLY A 173 16.87 -22.05 6.69
CA GLY A 173 17.74 -21.52 5.63
C GLY A 173 17.03 -20.94 4.41
N ALA A 174 16.59 -19.67 4.44
CA ALA A 174 16.40 -18.83 3.24
C ALA A 174 16.28 -17.31 3.53
N SER A 175 17.39 -16.57 3.46
CA SER A 175 17.56 -15.10 3.64
C SER A 175 16.30 -14.21 3.71
N ASP A 176 15.92 -13.76 4.92
CA ASP A 176 14.67 -13.01 5.15
C ASP A 176 14.78 -11.47 4.94
N GLU A 177 15.94 -10.83 5.19
CA GLU A 177 16.13 -9.38 4.96
C GLU A 177 15.80 -8.94 3.52
N ARG A 178 16.13 -9.79 2.54
CA ARG A 178 15.81 -9.55 1.11
C ARG A 178 14.33 -9.77 0.79
N CYS A 179 13.62 -10.53 1.61
CA CYS A 179 12.17 -10.73 1.49
C CYS A 179 11.42 -9.47 1.95
N LEU A 180 11.74 -8.97 3.15
CA LEU A 180 11.04 -7.87 3.83
C LEU A 180 10.86 -6.61 2.96
N TYR A 181 11.94 -6.10 2.35
CA TYR A 181 11.89 -4.87 1.57
C TYR A 181 11.17 -5.07 0.22
N ASN A 182 11.32 -6.25 -0.41
CA ASN A 182 10.61 -6.61 -1.63
C ASN A 182 9.09 -6.72 -1.39
N ASP A 183 8.72 -7.22 -0.22
CA ASP A 183 7.35 -7.33 0.28
C ASP A 183 6.71 -5.95 0.51
N ILE A 184 7.38 -5.04 1.23
CA ILE A 184 6.91 -3.63 1.34
C ILE A 184 6.79 -3.00 -0.05
N ALA A 185 7.71 -3.30 -0.97
CA ALA A 185 7.67 -2.79 -2.35
C ALA A 185 6.50 -3.33 -3.19
N THR A 186 5.72 -4.32 -2.73
CA THR A 186 4.45 -4.72 -3.37
C THR A 186 3.27 -3.78 -3.09
N LEU A 187 3.37 -2.90 -2.10
CA LEU A 187 2.26 -2.06 -1.68
C LEU A 187 1.98 -0.95 -2.70
N ARG A 188 0.70 -0.57 -2.83
CA ARG A 188 0.32 0.69 -3.49
C ARG A 188 1.00 1.88 -2.82
N ILE A 189 1.19 2.97 -3.55
CA ILE A 189 1.93 4.15 -3.10
C ILE A 189 1.36 4.77 -1.81
N ASP A 190 0.03 4.77 -1.64
CA ASP A 190 -0.65 5.29 -0.45
C ASP A 190 -0.28 4.50 0.81
N HIS A 191 -0.37 3.17 0.77
CA HIS A 191 0.02 2.31 1.89
C HIS A 191 1.53 2.33 2.12
N PHE A 192 2.33 2.32 1.05
CA PHE A 192 3.79 2.44 1.13
C PHE A 192 4.23 3.71 1.85
N MET A 193 3.68 4.87 1.45
CA MET A 193 4.03 6.16 2.03
C MET A 193 3.67 6.26 3.52
N ARG A 194 2.61 5.55 3.95
CA ARG A 194 2.28 5.44 5.38
C ARG A 194 3.26 4.55 6.13
N VAL A 195 3.64 3.39 5.59
CA VAL A 195 4.68 2.54 6.18
C VAL A 195 5.99 3.34 6.34
N ILE A 196 6.45 4.03 5.29
CA ILE A 196 7.68 4.86 5.35
C ILE A 196 7.54 6.02 6.35
N THR A 197 6.39 6.70 6.37
CA THR A 197 6.15 7.77 7.35
C THR A 197 6.22 7.24 8.78
N THR A 198 5.65 6.06 9.05
CA THR A 198 5.76 5.40 10.35
C THR A 198 7.19 4.97 10.66
N VAL A 199 7.94 4.38 9.73
CA VAL A 199 9.37 4.03 9.88
C VAL A 199 10.19 5.28 10.27
N LYS A 200 9.96 6.41 9.59
CA LYS A 200 10.60 7.70 9.90
C LYS A 200 10.21 8.23 11.28
N ALA A 201 8.93 8.15 11.65
CA ALA A 201 8.43 8.56 12.97
C ALA A 201 9.05 7.72 14.11
N ARG A 202 9.35 6.44 13.86
CA ARG A 202 10.06 5.53 14.77
C ARG A 202 11.57 5.81 14.88
N ARG A 203 12.10 6.84 14.20
CA ARG A 203 13.54 7.20 14.17
C ARG A 203 14.44 6.05 13.71
N ALA A 204 13.99 5.28 12.72
CA ALA A 204 14.82 4.27 12.07
C ALA A 204 16.15 4.85 11.56
N LYS A 205 17.19 4.01 11.48
CA LYS A 205 18.43 4.38 10.78
C LYS A 205 18.09 4.84 9.35
N PRO A 206 18.76 5.89 8.82
CA PRO A 206 18.50 6.36 7.47
C PRO A 206 18.73 5.25 6.44
N GLU A 207 19.70 4.36 6.69
CA GLU A 207 20.07 3.21 5.87
C GLU A 207 18.89 2.29 5.57
N ILE A 208 18.10 1.93 6.59
CA ILE A 208 16.92 1.08 6.45
C ILE A 208 15.87 1.80 5.60
N THR A 209 15.60 3.08 5.90
CA THR A 209 14.64 3.91 5.15
C THR A 209 15.04 4.01 3.67
N CYS A 210 16.33 4.23 3.40
CA CYS A 210 16.88 4.28 2.04
C CYS A 210 16.79 2.93 1.32
N LYS A 211 17.14 1.81 1.97
CA LYS A 211 17.00 0.45 1.38
C LYS A 211 15.57 0.19 0.92
N ILE A 212 14.57 0.52 1.75
CA ILE A 212 13.14 0.33 1.40
C ILE A 212 12.73 1.25 0.25
N ILE A 213 13.11 2.54 0.27
CA ILE A 213 12.81 3.50 -0.81
C ILE A 213 13.46 3.08 -2.13
N ILE A 214 14.72 2.65 -2.10
CA ILE A 214 15.43 2.16 -3.29
C ILE A 214 14.74 0.92 -3.86
N LYS A 215 14.35 -0.06 -3.02
CA LYS A 215 13.63 -1.25 -3.48
C LYS A 215 12.24 -0.96 -4.04
N TYR A 216 11.54 0.04 -3.50
CA TYR A 216 10.30 0.54 -4.11
C TYR A 216 10.56 1.17 -5.48
N ALA A 217 11.53 2.09 -5.54
CA ALA A 217 11.90 2.78 -6.76
C ALA A 217 12.41 1.83 -7.85
N GLU A 218 13.17 0.78 -7.52
CA GLU A 218 13.62 -0.23 -8.49
C GLU A 218 12.46 -1.04 -9.11
N LYS A 219 11.32 -1.14 -8.42
CA LYS A 219 10.18 -1.96 -8.82
C LYS A 219 9.12 -1.18 -9.62
N TRP A 220 8.90 0.08 -9.29
CA TRP A 220 7.90 0.95 -9.93
C TRP A 220 8.53 1.97 -10.90
N LEU A 221 9.81 2.29 -10.68
CA LEU A 221 10.77 2.98 -11.56
C LEU A 221 11.14 2.22 -12.84
N PRO A 222 10.80 2.61 -14.09
CA PRO A 222 11.54 2.10 -15.25
C PRO A 222 13.07 2.13 -15.05
N LEU A 223 13.72 1.06 -15.52
CA LEU A 223 15.16 1.02 -15.71
C LEU A 223 15.49 1.87 -16.93
N ILE A 224 15.88 3.13 -16.69
CA ILE A 224 16.57 3.95 -17.69
C ILE A 224 18.05 3.53 -17.67
N ASP A 225 18.32 2.27 -18.04
CA ASP A 225 19.68 1.79 -18.22
C ASP A 225 20.34 2.51 -19.40
N GLU A 226 21.67 2.56 -19.34
CA GLU A 226 22.48 3.34 -20.26
C GLU A 226 23.08 2.44 -21.33
N ASP A 227 22.50 2.52 -22.53
CA ASP A 227 23.27 2.38 -23.76
C ASP A 227 23.23 3.72 -24.50
N LEU A 228 24.37 4.10 -25.05
CA LEU A 228 24.58 5.41 -25.66
C LEU A 228 23.78 5.57 -26.96
N GLU A 229 23.15 6.73 -27.15
CA GLU A 229 23.51 7.66 -28.25
C GLU A 229 22.60 8.90 -28.30
N GLY A 230 23.13 9.97 -28.91
CA GLY A 230 22.34 10.73 -29.89
C GLY A 230 21.24 11.67 -29.38
N VAL A 231 21.54 12.97 -29.43
CA VAL A 231 20.53 14.04 -29.51
C VAL A 231 19.52 13.78 -30.66
N ARG A 232 18.22 13.71 -30.30
CA ARG A 232 16.98 13.55 -31.13
C ARG A 232 16.55 12.12 -31.46
N GLY A 233 15.36 11.76 -30.99
CA GLY A 233 14.54 10.70 -31.59
C GLY A 233 13.26 10.44 -30.79
N HIS A 234 12.08 10.66 -31.38
CA HIS A 234 10.87 9.98 -30.91
C HIS A 234 11.01 8.49 -31.24
N GLY A 235 10.91 7.61 -30.24
CA GLY A 235 11.07 6.16 -30.45
C GLY A 235 10.45 5.32 -29.34
N LEU A 236 9.25 4.79 -29.58
CA LEU A 236 8.68 3.68 -28.81
C LEU A 236 9.54 2.42 -29.04
N GLY A 237 10.10 1.81 -27.99
CA GLY A 237 11.02 0.68 -28.19
C GLY A 237 11.42 -0.13 -26.96
N LYS A 238 10.53 -1.02 -26.51
CA LYS A 238 10.83 -2.32 -25.85
C LYS A 238 11.72 -2.32 -24.59
N SER A 239 11.08 -2.43 -23.43
CA SER A 239 11.44 -3.48 -22.46
C SER A 239 10.16 -4.00 -21.79
N GLU A 240 10.15 -5.26 -21.34
CA GLU A 240 8.93 -6.03 -21.15
C GLU A 240 8.14 -5.65 -19.88
N LEU A 241 6.91 -5.18 -20.09
CA LEU A 241 5.95 -4.85 -19.03
C LEU A 241 5.46 -6.12 -18.32
N LYS A 242 6.07 -6.48 -17.18
CA LYS A 242 5.44 -7.37 -16.18
C LYS A 242 4.53 -6.57 -15.23
N PHE A 243 3.48 -6.00 -15.81
CA PHE A 243 2.35 -5.47 -15.04
C PHE A 243 1.40 -6.64 -14.71
N SER A 244 1.32 -7.01 -13.43
CA SER A 244 0.23 -7.86 -12.94
C SER A 244 -1.00 -6.99 -12.70
N VAL A 245 -1.79 -6.75 -13.75
CA VAL A 245 -3.14 -6.15 -13.65
C VAL A 245 -4.17 -7.21 -14.02
N ASN A 246 -5.05 -7.55 -13.09
CA ASN A 246 -6.32 -8.18 -13.44
C ASN A 246 -7.26 -7.08 -13.97
N ASN A 247 -7.83 -7.28 -15.17
CA ASN A 247 -9.13 -6.75 -15.68
C ASN A 247 -9.67 -5.48 -14.98
N ARG A 248 -9.94 -4.32 -15.60
CA ARG A 248 -10.52 -4.03 -16.94
C ARG A 248 -10.60 -2.49 -17.12
N GLU A 249 -10.80 -1.88 -18.30
CA GLU A 249 -10.79 -2.32 -19.71
C GLU A 249 -10.28 -1.13 -20.58
N LYS A 250 -10.58 -1.07 -21.89
CA LYS A 250 -9.89 -0.20 -22.87
C LYS A 250 -10.24 1.29 -22.83
N THR A 251 -9.19 2.14 -22.88
CA THR A 251 -8.95 3.34 -23.75
C THR A 251 -8.22 4.46 -22.97
N GLU A 252 -7.32 5.21 -23.62
CA GLU A 252 -6.50 6.36 -23.10
C GLU A 252 -5.17 6.04 -22.35
N GLU A 253 -4.57 4.87 -22.59
CA GLU A 253 -3.47 4.32 -21.77
C GLU A 253 -2.09 5.06 -21.81
N SER A 254 -1.85 6.06 -22.67
CA SER A 254 -0.52 6.70 -22.78
C SER A 254 -0.28 7.90 -21.86
N SER A 255 -1.33 8.60 -21.40
CA SER A 255 -1.21 9.78 -20.53
C SER A 255 -1.41 9.43 -19.05
N LEU A 256 -2.39 8.55 -18.77
CA LEU A 256 -2.72 8.06 -17.42
C LEU A 256 -1.53 7.40 -16.72
N GLY A 257 -0.76 6.58 -17.46
CA GLY A 257 0.48 5.99 -16.93
C GLY A 257 1.42 7.08 -16.40
N CYS A 258 1.78 8.06 -17.24
CA CYS A 258 2.75 9.11 -16.92
C CYS A 258 2.46 9.87 -15.61
N GLU A 259 1.20 10.24 -15.36
CA GLU A 259 0.81 10.96 -14.13
C GLU A 259 0.89 10.08 -12.86
N GLU A 260 0.60 8.77 -12.95
CA GLU A 260 0.78 7.85 -11.81
C GLU A 260 2.26 7.77 -11.40
N GLN A 261 3.16 7.64 -12.38
CA GLN A 261 4.60 7.42 -12.14
C GLN A 261 5.27 8.73 -11.69
N LYS A 262 4.83 9.88 -12.21
CA LYS A 262 5.10 11.20 -11.63
C LYS A 262 4.66 11.28 -10.17
N GLY A 263 3.42 10.90 -9.84
CA GLY A 263 2.92 10.87 -8.46
C GLY A 263 3.75 9.98 -7.52
N ILE A 264 4.23 8.83 -8.01
CA ILE A 264 5.16 7.95 -7.29
C ILE A 264 6.51 8.65 -7.08
N ILE A 265 7.10 9.27 -8.10
CA ILE A 265 8.39 9.98 -7.99
C ILE A 265 8.29 11.11 -6.97
N GLU A 266 7.25 11.96 -7.06
CA GLU A 266 7.06 13.09 -6.15
C GLU A 266 6.90 12.61 -4.69
N SER A 267 6.12 11.54 -4.50
CA SER A 267 5.95 10.87 -3.22
C SER A 267 7.29 10.37 -2.67
N LEU A 268 8.06 9.61 -3.46
CA LEU A 268 9.37 9.08 -3.04
C LEU A 268 10.35 10.19 -2.65
N VAL A 269 10.46 11.26 -3.46
CA VAL A 269 11.35 12.40 -3.16
C VAL A 269 10.99 13.07 -1.83
N SER A 270 9.70 13.25 -1.54
CA SER A 270 9.23 13.85 -0.27
C SER A 270 9.63 13.05 0.98
N VAL A 271 9.86 11.73 0.87
CA VAL A 271 10.26 10.89 1.99
C VAL A 271 11.77 10.64 2.10
N LEU A 272 12.57 10.97 1.07
CA LEU A 272 14.02 10.77 1.09
C LEU A 272 14.70 11.41 2.32
N PRO A 273 15.49 10.65 3.11
CA PRO A 273 16.28 11.22 4.20
C PRO A 273 17.18 12.37 3.75
N PRO A 274 17.33 13.44 4.55
CA PRO A 274 18.19 14.59 4.22
C PRO A 274 19.67 14.33 4.49
N GLN A 275 20.03 13.16 5.03
CA GLN A 275 21.37 12.85 5.53
C GLN A 275 22.28 12.38 4.39
N HIS A 276 23.46 13.00 4.28
CA HIS A 276 24.43 12.73 3.22
C HIS A 276 25.14 11.38 3.42
N GLY A 277 25.42 10.69 2.31
CA GLY A 277 26.23 9.46 2.29
C GLY A 277 25.46 8.14 2.42
N THR A 278 24.15 8.15 2.72
CA THR A 278 23.34 6.93 2.83
C THR A 278 22.79 6.43 1.50
N ILE A 279 22.63 7.30 0.51
CA ILE A 279 22.08 6.99 -0.81
C ILE A 279 23.21 7.10 -1.84
N SER A 280 23.29 6.15 -2.77
CA SER A 280 24.31 6.21 -3.83
C SER A 280 24.06 7.37 -4.79
N CYS A 281 25.14 7.99 -5.28
CA CYS A 281 25.05 9.07 -6.26
C CYS A 281 24.32 8.59 -7.53
N HIS A 282 24.63 7.37 -7.99
CA HIS A 282 23.95 6.69 -9.10
C HIS A 282 22.41 6.65 -8.93
N PHE A 283 21.91 6.27 -7.75
CA PHE A 283 20.46 6.23 -7.52
C PHE A 283 19.81 7.62 -7.60
N LEU A 284 20.47 8.65 -7.03
CA LEU A 284 19.94 10.02 -7.07
C LEU A 284 20.00 10.62 -8.47
N LEU A 285 21.06 10.34 -9.25
CA LEU A 285 21.17 10.72 -10.66
C LEU A 285 20.07 10.05 -11.50
N ARG A 286 19.85 8.74 -11.33
CA ARG A 286 18.76 8.02 -12.00
C ARG A 286 17.38 8.56 -11.61
N LEU A 287 17.16 8.84 -10.32
CA LEU A 287 15.89 9.40 -9.84
C LEU A 287 15.65 10.82 -10.39
N LEU A 288 16.69 11.66 -10.47
CA LEU A 288 16.64 12.99 -11.10
C LEU A 288 16.35 12.90 -12.61
N LYS A 289 17.04 12.02 -13.33
CA LYS A 289 16.80 11.72 -14.76
C LYS A 289 15.33 11.32 -14.99
N THR A 290 14.81 10.43 -14.14
CA THR A 290 13.41 9.98 -14.19
C THR A 290 12.43 11.13 -13.83
N ALA A 291 12.71 11.92 -12.79
CA ALA A 291 11.88 13.07 -12.40
C ALA A 291 11.77 14.13 -13.50
N ILE A 292 12.85 14.38 -14.25
CA ILE A 292 12.85 15.28 -15.41
C ILE A 292 12.02 14.69 -16.56
N VAL A 293 12.21 13.41 -16.90
CA VAL A 293 11.46 12.73 -17.98
C VAL A 293 9.95 12.75 -17.71
N TYR A 294 9.53 12.47 -16.47
CA TYR A 294 8.13 12.44 -16.07
C TYR A 294 7.57 13.81 -15.64
N SER A 295 8.31 14.90 -15.86
CA SER A 295 7.87 16.28 -15.56
C SER A 295 7.34 16.46 -14.13
N ALA A 296 8.08 15.94 -13.15
CA ALA A 296 7.81 16.16 -11.73
C ALA A 296 7.93 17.64 -11.34
N SER A 297 7.34 18.02 -10.21
CA SER A 297 7.34 19.38 -9.68
C SER A 297 8.74 20.02 -9.69
N PRO A 298 8.91 21.23 -10.27
CA PRO A 298 10.20 21.91 -10.33
C PRO A 298 10.89 22.12 -8.98
N ALA A 299 10.11 22.21 -7.89
CA ALA A 299 10.64 22.30 -6.53
C ALA A 299 11.36 21.01 -6.10
N LEU A 300 10.83 19.84 -6.47
CA LEU A 300 11.40 18.53 -6.16
C LEU A 300 12.58 18.20 -7.07
N ILE A 301 12.53 18.61 -8.35
CA ILE A 301 13.69 18.55 -9.24
C ILE A 301 14.84 19.39 -8.67
N SER A 302 14.59 20.64 -8.25
CA SER A 302 15.62 21.51 -7.65
C SER A 302 16.17 20.98 -6.32
N ASP A 303 15.36 20.27 -5.51
CA ASP A 303 15.86 19.59 -4.30
C ASP A 303 16.79 18.41 -4.66
N LEU A 304 16.42 17.59 -5.65
CA LEU A 304 17.28 16.52 -6.15
C LEU A 304 18.59 17.04 -6.76
N GLU A 305 18.54 18.11 -7.57
CA GLU A 305 19.74 18.76 -8.14
C GLU A 305 20.70 19.22 -7.04
N LYS A 306 20.21 19.87 -5.98
CA LYS A 306 21.01 20.29 -4.83
C LYS A 306 21.64 19.08 -4.10
N ARG A 307 20.86 18.02 -3.88
CA ARG A 307 21.36 16.78 -3.22
C ARG A 307 22.45 16.09 -4.04
N VAL A 308 22.28 16.00 -5.36
CA VAL A 308 23.30 15.48 -6.28
C VAL A 308 24.54 16.37 -6.26
N GLY A 309 24.40 17.69 -6.38
CA GLY A 309 25.51 18.65 -6.33
C GLY A 309 26.35 18.52 -5.06
N MET A 310 25.71 18.50 -3.89
CA MET A 310 26.40 18.34 -2.61
C MET A 310 27.18 17.01 -2.51
N LEU A 311 26.64 15.90 -3.02
CA LEU A 311 27.34 14.61 -3.03
C LEU A 311 28.53 14.59 -4.00
N LEU A 312 28.42 15.25 -5.16
CA LEU A 312 29.50 15.38 -6.13
C LEU A 312 30.63 16.27 -5.60
N GLU A 313 30.31 17.38 -4.92
CA GLU A 313 31.30 18.23 -4.26
C GLU A 313 32.04 17.48 -3.14
N ASP A 314 31.33 16.69 -2.33
CA ASP A 314 31.93 15.86 -1.28
C ASP A 314 32.82 14.75 -1.86
N ALA A 315 32.40 14.09 -2.94
CA ALA A 315 33.19 13.09 -3.64
C ALA A 315 34.47 13.71 -4.22
N ASN A 316 34.35 14.82 -4.95
CA ASN A 316 35.49 15.57 -5.50
C ASN A 316 36.49 15.99 -4.40
N ARG A 317 35.99 16.51 -3.27
CA ARG A 317 36.83 16.89 -2.12
C ARG A 317 37.54 15.69 -1.46
N ARG A 318 36.93 14.50 -1.49
CA ARG A 318 37.58 13.25 -1.02
C ARG A 318 38.66 12.80 -2.00
N CYS A 319 38.37 12.78 -3.31
CA CYS A 319 39.37 12.45 -4.33
C CYS A 319 40.55 13.43 -4.29
N GLN A 320 40.30 14.74 -4.18
CA GLN A 320 41.33 15.78 -4.06
C GLN A 320 42.20 15.63 -2.80
N LYS A 321 41.65 15.07 -1.70
CA LYS A 321 42.41 14.72 -0.49
C LYS A 321 43.23 13.43 -0.64
N MET A 322 42.77 12.45 -1.42
CA MET A 322 43.53 11.22 -1.67
C MET A 322 44.63 11.41 -2.72
N LEU A 323 44.41 12.25 -3.74
CA LEU A 323 45.33 12.53 -4.85
C LEU A 323 46.28 13.72 -4.55
N GLY A 324 46.79 13.78 -3.32
CA GLY A 324 47.55 14.90 -2.73
C GLY A 324 48.26 15.85 -3.71
N ASN A 325 47.72 17.05 -3.87
CA ASN A 325 48.24 18.16 -4.68
C ASN A 325 48.49 17.90 -6.18
N ALA A 326 48.02 16.78 -6.76
CA ALA A 326 48.25 16.46 -8.18
C ALA A 326 47.24 17.09 -9.16
N MET A 327 46.10 17.63 -8.68
CA MET A 327 45.06 18.23 -9.53
C MET A 327 44.71 19.68 -9.14
N MET A 328 45.53 20.61 -9.62
CA MET A 328 45.31 22.06 -9.51
C MET A 328 44.79 22.66 -10.84
N VAL A 329 43.78 22.03 -11.46
CA VAL A 329 43.27 22.46 -12.81
C VAL A 329 41.75 22.30 -13.01
N PHE A 330 40.90 22.26 -11.97
CA PHE A 330 39.45 22.03 -12.16
C PHE A 330 38.50 22.85 -11.27
N THR A 331 38.87 24.08 -10.89
CA THR A 331 38.08 24.93 -9.96
C THR A 331 37.37 26.14 -10.57
N GLU A 332 37.47 26.41 -11.89
CA GLU A 332 36.91 27.64 -12.49
C GLU A 332 35.66 27.47 -13.39
N GLN A 333 35.14 26.25 -13.59
CA GLN A 333 33.98 26.01 -14.48
C GLN A 333 32.69 25.53 -13.78
N LEU A 334 32.68 25.43 -12.45
CA LEU A 334 31.52 24.99 -11.65
C LEU A 334 30.39 26.03 -11.49
N ILE A 335 30.48 27.21 -12.13
CA ILE A 335 29.55 28.35 -11.93
C ILE A 335 28.42 28.40 -12.98
N CYS A 336 28.44 27.58 -14.04
CA CYS A 336 27.37 27.54 -15.05
C CYS A 336 26.50 26.26 -14.97
N PHE A 337 25.57 26.23 -14.02
CA PHE A 337 24.47 25.25 -14.01
C PHE A 337 23.45 25.52 -15.13
N SER A 338 23.73 25.00 -16.33
CA SER A 338 22.73 24.74 -17.40
C SER A 338 23.34 23.85 -18.49
N ARG A 339 23.27 22.53 -18.28
CA ARG A 339 24.03 21.45 -19.00
C ARG A 339 25.54 21.51 -18.68
N PRO A 340 26.22 20.40 -18.31
CA PRO A 340 25.95 19.02 -18.76
C PRO A 340 26.13 17.92 -17.67
N ILE A 341 25.04 17.29 -17.22
CA ILE A 341 25.14 16.11 -16.31
C ILE A 341 25.90 14.94 -16.99
N LEU A 342 25.76 14.79 -18.32
CA LEU A 342 26.35 13.72 -19.11
C LEU A 342 27.90 13.72 -19.19
N TYR A 343 28.58 14.84 -18.86
CA TYR A 343 30.05 14.89 -18.93
C TYR A 343 30.71 14.40 -17.62
N TYR A 344 30.01 14.52 -16.49
CA TYR A 344 30.54 14.15 -15.18
C TYR A 344 30.41 12.64 -14.88
N GLN A 345 29.49 11.95 -15.55
CA GLN A 345 29.22 10.54 -15.30
C GLN A 345 30.35 9.62 -15.79
N SER A 346 30.87 9.85 -17.00
CA SER A 346 31.99 9.07 -17.57
C SER A 346 33.30 9.21 -16.76
N MET A 347 33.55 10.38 -16.16
CA MET A 347 34.74 10.58 -15.32
C MET A 347 34.65 9.85 -13.97
N ILE A 348 33.44 9.67 -13.42
CA ILE A 348 33.25 9.01 -12.11
C ILE A 348 33.34 7.49 -12.26
N GLU A 349 32.84 6.94 -13.37
CA GLU A 349 32.90 5.50 -13.65
C GLU A 349 34.33 5.02 -13.97
N GLU A 350 35.13 5.82 -14.69
CA GLU A 350 36.54 5.48 -14.96
C GLU A 350 37.46 5.46 -13.72
N ASP A 351 37.16 6.27 -12.70
CA ASP A 351 37.94 6.32 -11.46
C ASP A 351 37.48 5.27 -10.44
N CYS A 352 36.18 4.95 -10.39
CA CYS A 352 35.66 3.87 -9.53
C CYS A 352 36.05 2.47 -10.03
N ALA A 353 36.36 2.28 -11.31
CA ALA A 353 36.77 0.99 -11.88
C ALA A 353 38.28 0.67 -11.70
N LYS A 354 39.05 1.56 -11.05
CA LYS A 354 40.52 1.44 -10.89
C LYS A 354 40.96 1.25 -9.42
N GLN A 355 40.04 0.88 -8.53
CA GLN A 355 40.26 0.49 -7.12
C GLN A 355 39.59 -0.84 -6.81
#